data_AF-A0A9N9BLU4-F1
#
_entry.id   AF-A0A9N9BLU4-F1
#
_cell.length_a   1.000
_cell.length_b   1.000
_cell.length_c   1.000
_cell.angle_alpha   90.00
_cell.angle_beta   90.00
_cell.angle_gamma   90.00
#
_symmetry.space_group_name_H-M   'P 1'
#
loop_
_entity.id
_entity.type
_entity.pdbx_description
1 polymer ?
#
loop_
_entity_poly.entity_id
_entity_poly.type
_entity_poly.pdbx_seq_one_letter_code
_entity_poly.pdbx_strand_id
1 'polypeptide(L)'
;MAPSSAFVTHMLQNPVPTYLLGTLPAILTIGAAPFSSLKLKVSHIFICLASPFVGLFYFVNINFGEDGDDQDVVDACVYWLNCNRFEGGIWPFGYRVQAIDARPNNQNVPLPKALRSCIANASVLDRFASLASAYYIVVGIALGIYRAAGPCDIQEWPYIPLLLTWTLPAILIRIFKGKIVAKNPEEELNEDMLISVRKLSNENVRSIRENVLSILVLSSLIPWVAVIIAYLTRPKGFGCRSKYLTGFCSVWTFNSIVAFVYYYLGNRPPPGVNTDQDRVYIWFQVCGFVVAVFLVILAVLSNNPSYWVNMFGDACDTSACFT
;
A
#
# COMPACT_ATOMS: atom_id res chain seq x y z
N MET A 1 -24.14 25.56 -24.02
CA MET A 1 -23.94 26.02 -22.62
C MET A 1 -23.10 24.96 -21.92
N ALA A 2 -21.87 25.28 -21.54
CA ALA A 2 -21.07 24.38 -20.72
C ALA A 2 -21.71 24.27 -19.33
N PRO A 3 -21.82 23.07 -18.74
CA PRO A 3 -22.29 22.94 -17.36
C PRO A 3 -21.35 23.74 -16.44
N SER A 4 -21.92 24.47 -15.49
CA SER A 4 -21.14 25.21 -14.49
C SER A 4 -20.23 24.24 -13.73
N SER A 5 -19.02 24.68 -13.37
CA SER A 5 -18.07 23.89 -12.56
C SER A 5 -18.70 23.36 -11.27
N ALA A 6 -19.69 24.07 -10.72
CA ALA A 6 -20.52 23.68 -9.59
C ALA A 6 -21.42 22.46 -9.85
N PHE A 7 -21.96 22.30 -11.08
CA PHE A 7 -22.79 21.16 -11.45
C PHE A 7 -21.96 19.88 -11.63
N VAL A 8 -20.77 20.00 -12.23
CA VAL A 8 -19.84 18.87 -12.41
C VAL A 8 -19.29 18.39 -11.07
N THR A 9 -18.92 19.32 -10.18
CA THR A 9 -18.48 18.98 -8.81
C THR A 9 -19.59 18.31 -8.00
N HIS A 10 -20.83 18.79 -8.09
CA HIS A 10 -21.96 18.17 -7.40
C HIS A 10 -22.28 16.74 -7.92
N MET A 11 -22.19 16.50 -9.23
CA MET A 11 -22.36 15.16 -9.82
C MET A 11 -21.23 14.20 -9.44
N LEU A 12 -19.99 14.71 -9.25
CA LEU A 12 -18.86 13.92 -8.77
C LEU A 12 -18.92 13.63 -7.25
N GLN A 13 -19.78 14.35 -6.50
CA GLN A 13 -19.79 14.38 -5.04
C GLN A 13 -20.92 13.58 -4.35
N ASN A 14 -21.91 12.96 -5.05
CA ASN A 14 -22.98 12.16 -4.39
C ASN A 14 -23.61 11.06 -5.29
N PRO A 15 -24.14 9.91 -4.75
CA PRO A 15 -24.30 9.50 -3.36
C PRO A 15 -23.69 8.11 -3.09
N VAL A 16 -22.37 8.01 -3.13
CA VAL A 16 -21.69 7.00 -2.31
C VAL A 16 -20.59 7.76 -1.59
N PRO A 17 -20.41 7.57 -0.27
CA PRO A 17 -19.40 8.34 0.41
C PRO A 17 -18.04 8.09 -0.27
N THR A 18 -17.41 9.16 -0.75
CA THR A 18 -16.14 9.10 -1.49
C THR A 18 -15.05 8.41 -0.69
N TYR A 19 -15.16 8.41 0.64
CA TYR A 19 -14.35 7.58 1.52
C TYR A 19 -14.58 6.08 1.26
N LEU A 20 -15.83 5.63 1.17
CA LEU A 20 -16.22 4.22 1.03
C LEU A 20 -15.78 3.64 -0.32
N LEU A 21 -15.90 4.40 -1.41
CA LEU A 21 -15.47 3.94 -2.74
C LEU A 21 -13.97 4.09 -3.01
N GLY A 22 -13.28 5.02 -2.34
CA GLY A 22 -11.82 5.14 -2.44
C GLY A 22 -11.09 4.15 -1.53
N THR A 23 -11.57 3.95 -0.29
CA THR A 23 -10.87 3.13 0.71
C THR A 23 -11.03 1.65 0.48
N LEU A 24 -12.26 1.17 0.19
CA LEU A 24 -12.50 -0.26 0.10
C LEU A 24 -11.67 -0.90 -1.01
N PRO A 25 -11.67 -0.38 -2.24
CA PRO A 25 -10.79 -0.86 -3.31
C PRO A 25 -9.28 -0.75 -2.99
N ALA A 26 -8.83 0.33 -2.34
CA ALA A 26 -7.43 0.47 -1.93
C ALA A 26 -7.05 -0.55 -0.84
N ILE A 27 -7.90 -0.74 0.18
CA ILE A 27 -7.74 -1.73 1.24
C ILE A 27 -7.83 -3.16 0.70
N LEU A 28 -8.71 -3.41 -0.28
CA LEU A 28 -8.80 -4.71 -0.97
C LEU A 28 -7.55 -4.98 -1.81
N THR A 29 -6.97 -3.94 -2.42
CA THR A 29 -5.70 -4.06 -3.15
C THR A 29 -4.55 -4.38 -2.21
N ILE A 30 -4.51 -3.72 -1.05
CA ILE A 30 -3.58 -4.02 0.04
C ILE A 30 -3.79 -5.43 0.62
N GLY A 31 -5.05 -5.88 0.72
CA GLY A 31 -5.47 -7.16 1.29
C GLY A 31 -5.50 -8.32 0.30
N ALA A 32 -5.09 -8.12 -0.95
CA ALA A 32 -5.10 -9.14 -2.01
C ALA A 32 -4.03 -10.24 -1.81
N ALA A 33 -3.40 -10.31 -0.64
CA ALA A 33 -2.43 -11.34 -0.33
C ALA A 33 -3.09 -12.74 -0.40
N PRO A 34 -2.37 -13.74 -0.94
CA PRO A 34 -2.93 -15.04 -1.31
C PRO A 34 -3.10 -15.99 -0.11
N PHE A 35 -3.30 -15.47 1.10
CA PHE A 35 -3.45 -16.32 2.29
C PHE A 35 -4.75 -17.13 2.24
N SER A 36 -4.71 -18.39 2.63
CA SER A 36 -5.89 -19.27 2.68
C SER A 36 -6.87 -18.89 3.81
N SER A 37 -6.37 -18.36 4.93
CA SER A 37 -7.19 -18.01 6.11
C SER A 37 -7.61 -16.54 6.15
N LEU A 38 -8.90 -16.29 6.45
CA LEU A 38 -9.43 -14.93 6.68
C LEU A 38 -8.66 -14.19 7.78
N LYS A 39 -8.27 -14.88 8.86
CA LYS A 39 -7.51 -14.26 9.96
C LYS A 39 -6.16 -13.72 9.49
N LEU A 40 -5.46 -14.48 8.65
CA LEU A 40 -4.18 -14.07 8.07
C LEU A 40 -4.35 -12.89 7.11
N LYS A 41 -5.41 -12.89 6.28
CA LYS A 41 -5.75 -11.76 5.41
C LYS A 41 -6.01 -10.48 6.20
N VAL A 42 -6.84 -10.54 7.23
CA VAL A 42 -7.16 -9.38 8.08
C VAL A 42 -5.92 -8.89 8.82
N SER A 43 -5.13 -9.80 9.38
CA SER A 43 -3.83 -9.47 9.95
C SER A 43 -2.93 -8.73 8.96
N HIS A 44 -2.85 -9.22 7.73
CA HIS A 44 -2.02 -8.61 6.70
C HIS A 44 -2.51 -7.22 6.31
N ILE A 45 -3.81 -7.01 6.21
CA ILE A 45 -4.40 -5.68 6.02
C ILE A 45 -3.95 -4.72 7.13
N PHE A 46 -3.99 -5.14 8.40
CA PHE A 46 -3.51 -4.29 9.50
C PHE A 46 -2.03 -3.96 9.36
N ILE A 47 -1.19 -4.93 9.01
CA ILE A 47 0.25 -4.71 8.83
C ILE A 47 0.52 -3.67 7.74
N CYS A 48 -0.17 -3.77 6.61
CA CYS A 48 -0.02 -2.82 5.52
C CYS A 48 -0.62 -1.45 5.84
N LEU A 49 -1.71 -1.39 6.64
CA LEU A 49 -2.24 -0.14 7.17
C LEU A 49 -1.28 0.50 8.19
N ALA A 50 -0.50 -0.28 8.92
CA ALA A 50 0.46 0.22 9.89
C ALA A 50 1.67 0.88 9.21
N SER A 51 2.08 0.36 8.06
CA SER A 51 3.21 0.85 7.27
C SER A 51 2.90 0.83 5.77
N PRO A 52 2.68 2.00 5.16
CA PRO A 52 2.63 2.18 3.72
C PRO A 52 3.81 1.56 2.98
N PHE A 53 5.02 1.63 3.56
CA PHE A 53 6.21 0.99 2.98
C PHE A 53 6.02 -0.53 2.89
N VAL A 54 5.62 -1.20 3.97
CA VAL A 54 5.34 -2.65 3.95
C VAL A 54 4.22 -2.98 2.95
N GLY A 55 3.17 -2.17 2.87
CA GLY A 55 2.09 -2.38 1.91
C GLY A 55 2.46 -2.20 0.43
N LEU A 56 3.51 -1.44 0.11
CA LEU A 56 4.00 -1.19 -1.25
C LEU A 56 5.23 -2.02 -1.63
N PHE A 57 5.98 -2.46 -0.62
CA PHE A 57 7.17 -3.27 -0.80
C PHE A 57 6.77 -4.68 -1.23
N TYR A 58 7.74 -5.50 -1.66
CA TYR A 58 7.63 -6.90 -2.12
C TYR A 58 7.52 -7.09 -3.64
N PHE A 59 8.66 -6.91 -4.29
CA PHE A 59 8.95 -7.55 -5.57
C PHE A 59 9.92 -8.69 -5.34
N VAL A 60 9.64 -9.82 -5.98
CA VAL A 60 10.53 -10.96 -6.08
C VAL A 60 10.92 -11.10 -7.53
N ASN A 61 12.22 -11.18 -7.74
CA ASN A 61 12.79 -11.43 -9.04
C ASN A 61 12.79 -12.94 -9.25
N ILE A 62 12.01 -13.43 -10.21
CA ILE A 62 12.04 -14.85 -10.60
C ILE A 62 12.63 -14.94 -11.99
N ASN A 63 13.72 -15.69 -12.13
CA ASN A 63 14.27 -16.01 -13.43
C ASN A 63 13.70 -17.38 -13.87
N PHE A 64 12.82 -17.37 -14.86
CA PHE A 64 12.29 -18.60 -15.46
C PHE A 64 13.19 -19.14 -16.60
N GLY A 65 14.10 -18.30 -17.11
CA GLY A 65 15.10 -18.63 -18.12
C GLY A 65 14.55 -19.34 -19.35
N GLU A 66 13.51 -18.78 -19.99
CA GLU A 66 13.20 -19.19 -21.35
C GLU A 66 14.23 -18.55 -22.30
N ASP A 67 14.91 -19.40 -23.07
CA ASP A 67 15.86 -19.08 -24.15
C ASP A 67 16.85 -17.92 -23.94
N GLY A 68 18.01 -18.24 -23.37
CA GLY A 68 19.29 -17.62 -23.74
C GLY A 68 19.55 -16.16 -23.35
N ASP A 69 18.58 -15.43 -22.78
CA ASP A 69 18.74 -14.02 -22.42
C ASP A 69 18.53 -13.79 -20.92
N ASP A 70 19.44 -13.03 -20.29
CA ASP A 70 19.35 -12.63 -18.87
C ASP A 70 18.21 -11.61 -18.61
N GLN A 71 17.39 -11.32 -19.64
CA GLN A 71 16.25 -10.39 -19.61
C GLN A 71 14.96 -11.00 -19.04
N ASP A 72 14.88 -12.32 -18.86
CA ASP A 72 13.67 -13.05 -18.45
C ASP A 72 13.43 -13.07 -16.92
N VAL A 73 13.80 -11.98 -16.25
CA VAL A 73 13.46 -11.76 -14.85
C VAL A 73 12.04 -11.24 -14.76
N VAL A 74 11.13 -12.08 -14.29
CA VAL A 74 9.78 -11.66 -13.95
C VAL A 74 9.81 -11.00 -12.57
N ASP A 75 9.56 -9.70 -12.55
CA ASP A 75 9.12 -9.00 -11.33
C ASP A 75 7.72 -9.51 -10.96
N ALA A 76 7.65 -10.40 -9.98
CA ALA A 76 6.39 -10.83 -9.41
C ALA A 76 6.25 -10.30 -7.99
N CYS A 77 5.06 -9.83 -7.61
CA CYS A 77 4.77 -9.50 -6.22
C CYS A 77 4.60 -10.80 -5.43
N VAL A 78 5.69 -11.51 -5.14
CA VAL A 78 5.61 -12.77 -4.40
C VAL A 78 5.53 -12.52 -2.90
N TYR A 79 4.54 -13.18 -2.36
CA TYR A 79 4.09 -13.11 -1.00
C TYR A 79 4.59 -14.37 -0.29
N TRP A 80 5.44 -14.16 0.73
CA TRP A 80 5.79 -15.07 1.85
C TRP A 80 6.46 -16.39 1.46
N LEU A 81 7.80 -16.41 1.45
CA LEU A 81 8.55 -17.65 1.58
C LEU A 81 9.49 -17.52 2.76
N ASN A 82 9.43 -18.50 3.67
CA ASN A 82 10.33 -18.60 4.81
C ASN A 82 11.80 -18.68 4.37
N CYS A 83 12.72 -18.02 5.12
CA CYS A 83 14.16 -18.06 4.84
C CYS A 83 14.72 -19.49 4.80
N ASN A 84 14.12 -20.41 5.56
CA ASN A 84 14.52 -21.80 5.61
C ASN A 84 14.28 -22.56 4.30
N ARG A 85 13.48 -22.01 3.39
CA ARG A 85 13.24 -22.57 2.06
C ARG A 85 14.37 -22.28 1.08
N PHE A 86 15.27 -21.35 1.38
CA PHE A 86 16.34 -20.97 0.46
C PHE A 86 17.63 -21.70 0.78
N GLU A 87 18.37 -22.10 -0.25
CA GLU A 87 19.69 -22.72 -0.10
C GLU A 87 20.62 -21.83 0.75
N GLY A 88 21.19 -22.40 1.81
CA GLY A 88 22.04 -21.68 2.76
C GLY A 88 21.30 -20.86 3.82
N GLY A 89 19.96 -20.89 3.85
CA GLY A 89 19.15 -20.15 4.82
C GLY A 89 19.28 -18.62 4.69
N ILE A 90 19.82 -18.14 3.56
CA ILE A 90 20.00 -16.73 3.29
C ILE A 90 18.74 -16.21 2.61
N TRP A 91 18.14 -15.21 3.21
CA TRP A 91 16.94 -14.60 2.67
C TRP A 91 17.32 -13.65 1.52
N PRO A 92 16.83 -13.90 0.28
CA PRO A 92 17.32 -13.23 -0.94
C PRO A 92 16.67 -11.87 -1.21
N PHE A 93 16.09 -11.28 -0.17
CA PHE A 93 15.33 -10.03 -0.23
C PHE A 93 15.97 -8.98 0.67
N GLY A 94 15.46 -7.75 0.60
CA GLY A 94 16.04 -6.65 1.36
C GLY A 94 17.32 -6.13 0.72
N TYR A 95 18.34 -5.85 1.53
CA TYR A 95 19.64 -5.37 1.03
C TYR A 95 20.38 -6.41 0.17
N ARG A 96 20.15 -7.71 0.42
CA ARG A 96 20.74 -8.84 -0.32
C ARG A 96 19.87 -9.28 -1.49
N VAL A 97 19.47 -8.32 -2.32
CA VAL A 97 18.63 -8.57 -3.50
C VAL A 97 19.26 -9.63 -4.39
N GLN A 98 18.55 -10.73 -4.58
CA GLN A 98 18.89 -11.82 -5.47
C GLN A 98 17.64 -12.30 -6.22
N ALA A 99 17.81 -13.14 -7.24
CA ALA A 99 16.70 -13.71 -8.01
C ALA A 99 16.54 -15.21 -7.69
N ILE A 100 15.29 -15.66 -7.59
CA ILE A 100 14.98 -17.09 -7.53
C ILE A 100 15.34 -17.70 -8.88
N ASP A 101 16.14 -18.77 -8.86
CA ASP A 101 16.52 -19.49 -10.07
C ASP A 101 15.50 -20.60 -10.34
N ALA A 102 14.47 -20.25 -11.11
CA ALA A 102 13.39 -21.16 -11.50
C ALA A 102 13.63 -21.77 -12.89
N ARG A 103 14.90 -21.99 -13.27
CA ARG A 103 15.23 -22.66 -14.53
C ARG A 103 14.96 -24.17 -14.43
N PRO A 104 14.32 -24.77 -15.44
CA PRO A 104 14.07 -26.21 -15.44
C PRO A 104 15.41 -26.96 -15.50
N ASN A 105 15.69 -27.75 -14.46
CA ASN A 105 16.77 -28.72 -14.42
C ASN A 105 16.19 -30.09 -14.03
N ASN A 106 16.89 -31.18 -14.32
CA ASN A 106 16.44 -32.55 -14.06
C ASN A 106 16.09 -32.84 -12.58
N GLN A 107 16.55 -32.01 -11.65
CA GLN A 107 16.22 -32.07 -10.21
C GLN A 107 15.13 -31.06 -9.76
N ASN A 108 14.85 -30.02 -10.56
CA ASN A 108 14.01 -28.87 -10.17
C ASN A 108 12.71 -28.73 -10.99
N VAL A 109 12.31 -29.75 -11.74
CA VAL A 109 11.09 -29.75 -12.58
C VAL A 109 9.81 -29.23 -11.88
N PRO A 110 9.57 -29.43 -10.57
CA PRO A 110 8.34 -28.96 -9.94
C PRO A 110 8.36 -27.47 -9.54
N LEU A 111 9.52 -26.85 -9.32
CA LEU A 111 9.63 -25.47 -8.82
C LEU A 111 9.09 -24.42 -9.82
N PRO A 112 9.51 -24.41 -11.11
CA PRO A 112 9.00 -23.45 -12.08
C PRO A 112 7.49 -23.60 -12.28
N LYS A 113 6.99 -24.84 -12.22
CA LYS A 113 5.56 -25.14 -12.38
C LYS A 113 4.75 -24.64 -11.19
N ALA A 114 5.22 -24.84 -9.96
CA ALA A 114 4.56 -24.32 -8.76
C ALA A 114 4.59 -22.78 -8.70
N LEU A 115 5.71 -22.16 -9.04
CA LEU A 115 5.79 -20.68 -9.08
C LEU A 115 4.89 -20.10 -10.18
N ARG A 116 4.81 -20.74 -11.36
CA ARG A 116 3.87 -20.36 -12.42
C ARG A 116 2.41 -20.58 -12.03
N SER A 117 2.08 -21.61 -11.24
CA SER A 117 0.71 -21.83 -10.75
C SER A 117 0.28 -20.77 -9.73
N CYS A 118 1.25 -20.19 -9.00
CA CYS A 118 1.00 -19.15 -8.01
C CYS A 118 0.81 -17.76 -8.62
N ILE A 119 1.41 -17.50 -9.78
CA ILE A 119 1.33 -16.20 -10.47
C ILE A 119 0.22 -16.25 -11.51
N ALA A 120 -0.78 -15.37 -11.35
CA ALA A 120 -1.85 -15.20 -12.30
C ALA A 120 -1.87 -13.77 -12.86
N ASN A 121 -2.48 -13.61 -14.04
CA ASN A 121 -2.83 -12.28 -14.50
C ASN A 121 -3.95 -11.71 -13.61
N ALA A 122 -3.81 -10.45 -13.21
CA ALA A 122 -4.86 -9.70 -12.53
C ALA A 122 -6.14 -9.78 -13.36
N SER A 123 -7.22 -10.22 -12.71
CA SER A 123 -8.51 -10.39 -13.37
C SER A 123 -9.02 -9.04 -13.90
N VAL A 124 -9.93 -9.08 -14.86
CA VAL A 124 -10.59 -7.87 -15.36
C VAL A 124 -11.25 -7.10 -14.21
N LEU A 125 -11.89 -7.82 -13.28
CA LEU A 125 -12.49 -7.23 -12.08
C LEU A 125 -11.46 -6.55 -11.17
N ASP A 126 -10.30 -7.17 -10.95
CA ASP A 126 -9.21 -6.58 -10.16
C ASP A 126 -8.67 -5.30 -10.78
N ARG A 127 -8.52 -5.29 -12.11
CA ARG A 127 -8.09 -4.10 -12.85
C ARG A 127 -9.13 -2.99 -12.78
N PHE A 128 -10.42 -3.32 -12.91
CA PHE A 128 -11.50 -2.34 -12.76
C PHE A 128 -11.59 -1.78 -11.33
N ALA A 129 -11.47 -2.61 -10.30
CA ALA A 129 -11.42 -2.17 -8.91
C ALA A 129 -10.21 -1.25 -8.65
N SER A 130 -9.05 -1.60 -9.22
CA SER A 130 -7.84 -0.77 -9.17
C SER A 130 -8.03 0.57 -9.90
N LEU A 131 -8.67 0.58 -11.06
CA LEU A 131 -9.02 1.81 -11.80
C LEU A 131 -10.00 2.70 -11.02
N ALA A 132 -11.02 2.10 -10.40
CA ALA A 132 -11.95 2.83 -9.55
C ALA A 132 -11.20 3.49 -8.37
N SER A 133 -10.28 2.77 -7.73
CA SER A 133 -9.39 3.32 -6.69
C SER A 133 -8.61 4.52 -7.20
N ALA A 134 -7.93 4.37 -8.36
CA ALA A 134 -7.13 5.42 -8.96
C ALA A 134 -7.97 6.66 -9.28
N TYR A 135 -9.17 6.47 -9.83
CA TYR A 135 -10.11 7.55 -10.13
C TYR A 135 -10.46 8.35 -8.86
N TYR A 136 -10.86 7.70 -7.78
CA TYR A 136 -11.23 8.40 -6.54
C TYR A 136 -10.05 9.09 -5.88
N ILE A 137 -8.85 8.51 -5.93
CA ILE A 137 -7.64 9.18 -5.44
C ILE A 137 -7.34 10.43 -6.28
N VAL A 138 -7.39 10.34 -7.60
CA VAL A 138 -7.13 11.48 -8.50
C VAL A 138 -8.17 12.58 -8.32
N VAL A 139 -9.46 12.24 -8.25
CA VAL A 139 -10.53 13.19 -7.94
C VAL A 139 -10.32 13.81 -6.56
N GLY A 140 -9.92 13.02 -5.57
CA GLY A 140 -9.58 13.47 -4.24
C GLY A 140 -8.44 14.51 -4.23
N ILE A 141 -7.38 14.28 -5.00
CA ILE A 141 -6.27 15.21 -5.17
C ILE A 141 -6.73 16.50 -5.85
N ALA A 142 -7.49 16.39 -6.93
CA ALA A 142 -7.98 17.55 -7.69
C ALA A 142 -8.90 18.45 -6.86
N LEU A 143 -9.88 17.85 -6.15
CA LEU A 143 -10.72 18.55 -5.17
C LEU A 143 -9.88 19.11 -4.01
N GLY A 144 -8.88 18.33 -3.59
CA GLY A 144 -7.81 18.69 -2.67
C GLY A 144 -7.24 20.09 -2.95
N ILE A 145 -6.63 20.20 -4.12
CA ILE A 145 -5.98 21.40 -4.64
C ILE A 145 -6.99 22.51 -4.90
N TYR A 146 -8.14 22.18 -5.51
CA TYR A 146 -9.18 23.16 -5.81
C TYR A 146 -9.65 23.88 -4.56
N ARG A 147 -9.85 23.17 -3.44
CA ARG A 147 -10.28 23.80 -2.19
C ARG A 147 -9.18 24.57 -1.46
N ALA A 148 -7.92 24.16 -1.63
CA ALA A 148 -6.80 24.89 -1.06
C ALA A 148 -6.49 26.21 -1.79
N ALA A 149 -6.65 26.24 -3.11
CA ALA A 149 -6.40 27.43 -3.93
C ALA A 149 -7.67 28.24 -4.24
N GLY A 150 -8.85 27.66 -4.02
CA GLY A 150 -10.15 28.20 -4.40
C GLY A 150 -10.81 29.05 -3.32
N PRO A 151 -12.05 29.51 -3.58
CA PRO A 151 -12.82 30.28 -2.62
C PRO A 151 -13.16 29.43 -1.40
N CYS A 152 -13.40 30.09 -0.26
CA CYS A 152 -13.79 29.39 0.95
C CYS A 152 -15.10 28.64 0.73
N ASP A 153 -15.07 27.33 0.95
CA ASP A 153 -16.19 26.41 0.78
C ASP A 153 -16.32 25.56 2.04
N ILE A 154 -17.54 25.47 2.56
CA ILE A 154 -17.88 24.79 3.81
C ILE A 154 -18.03 23.28 3.59
N GLN A 155 -18.03 22.81 2.34
CA GLN A 155 -18.15 21.39 2.01
C GLN A 155 -16.96 20.54 2.48
N GLU A 156 -17.23 19.26 2.76
CA GLU A 156 -16.24 18.30 3.27
C GLU A 156 -15.19 17.90 2.26
N TRP A 157 -13.93 17.98 2.68
CA TRP A 157 -12.73 17.77 1.88
C TRP A 157 -12.38 16.28 1.81
N PRO A 158 -11.85 15.75 0.70
CA PRO A 158 -11.62 14.30 0.51
C PRO A 158 -10.35 13.83 1.25
N TYR A 159 -10.35 13.93 2.59
CA TYR A 159 -9.23 13.56 3.46
C TYR A 159 -8.72 12.15 3.18
N ILE A 160 -9.66 11.23 3.05
CA ILE A 160 -9.40 9.81 3.04
C ILE A 160 -8.79 9.35 1.71
N PRO A 161 -9.35 9.69 0.52
CA PRO A 161 -8.69 9.42 -0.75
C PRO A 161 -7.28 10.00 -0.83
N LEU A 162 -7.09 11.22 -0.30
CA LEU A 162 -5.81 11.91 -0.37
C LEU A 162 -4.78 11.30 0.60
N LEU A 163 -5.20 10.88 1.80
CA LEU A 163 -4.37 10.07 2.70
C LEU A 163 -3.94 8.75 2.08
N LEU A 164 -4.80 8.10 1.29
CA LEU A 164 -4.52 6.82 0.63
C LEU A 164 -3.76 6.96 -0.70
N THR A 165 -3.33 8.16 -1.07
CA THR A 165 -2.55 8.41 -2.31
C THR A 165 -1.28 7.57 -2.37
N TRP A 166 -0.69 7.22 -1.22
CA TRP A 166 0.47 6.34 -1.16
C TRP A 166 0.22 4.96 -1.81
N THR A 167 -1.03 4.52 -1.96
CA THR A 167 -1.39 3.24 -2.61
C THR A 167 -1.28 3.29 -4.14
N LEU A 168 -1.15 4.48 -4.75
CA LEU A 168 -1.10 4.64 -6.20
C LEU A 168 -0.02 3.80 -6.89
N PRO A 169 1.24 3.72 -6.42
CA PRO A 169 2.25 2.89 -7.07
C PRO A 169 1.83 1.42 -7.18
N ALA A 170 1.25 0.84 -6.13
CA ALA A 170 0.75 -0.54 -6.16
C ALA A 170 -0.43 -0.69 -7.13
N ILE A 171 -1.36 0.27 -7.14
CA ILE A 171 -2.49 0.30 -8.07
C ILE A 171 -2.00 0.36 -9.53
N LEU A 172 -1.04 1.23 -9.84
CA LEU A 172 -0.50 1.40 -11.19
C LEU A 172 0.26 0.16 -11.65
N ILE A 173 1.06 -0.45 -10.78
CA ILE A 173 1.76 -1.71 -11.08
C ILE A 173 0.74 -2.81 -11.37
N ARG A 174 -0.35 -2.90 -10.60
CA ARG A 174 -1.41 -3.88 -10.83
C ARG A 174 -2.17 -3.65 -12.15
N ILE A 175 -2.38 -2.39 -12.53
CA ILE A 175 -3.02 -2.02 -13.80
C ILE A 175 -2.11 -2.32 -15.00
N PHE A 176 -0.84 -1.91 -14.94
CA PHE A 176 0.08 -1.98 -16.08
C PHE A 176 0.87 -3.29 -16.18
N LYS A 177 1.47 -3.78 -15.08
CA LYS A 177 2.22 -5.05 -15.09
C LYS A 177 1.29 -6.25 -15.04
N GLY A 178 0.13 -6.11 -14.40
CA GLY A 178 -0.98 -7.06 -14.53
C GLY A 178 -0.71 -8.48 -14.00
N LYS A 179 0.40 -8.74 -13.29
CA LYS A 179 0.71 -10.02 -12.64
C LYS A 179 0.46 -9.89 -11.13
N ILE A 180 -0.29 -10.83 -10.57
CA ILE A 180 -0.57 -10.93 -9.12
C ILE A 180 -0.27 -12.35 -8.66
N VAL A 181 0.07 -12.51 -7.39
CA VAL A 181 0.12 -13.84 -6.79
C VAL A 181 -1.28 -14.21 -6.30
N ALA A 182 -1.86 -15.21 -6.95
CA ALA A 182 -3.21 -15.67 -6.71
C ALA A 182 -3.27 -16.81 -5.68
N LYS A 183 -2.17 -17.55 -5.51
CA LYS A 183 -2.07 -18.67 -4.57
C LYS A 183 -0.86 -18.53 -3.66
N ASN A 184 -0.98 -19.07 -2.44
CA ASN A 184 0.12 -19.07 -1.49
C ASN A 184 1.21 -20.02 -1.99
N PRO A 185 2.43 -19.53 -2.29
CA PRO A 185 3.50 -20.39 -2.76
C PRO A 185 3.94 -21.41 -1.69
N GLU A 186 3.75 -21.16 -0.40
CA GLU A 186 4.06 -22.14 0.64
C GLU A 186 3.14 -23.37 0.60
N GLU A 187 1.92 -23.23 0.11
CA GLU A 187 0.96 -24.34 -0.01
C GLU A 187 1.18 -25.17 -1.29
N GLU A 188 1.79 -24.58 -2.31
CA GLU A 188 2.04 -25.23 -3.61
C GLU A 188 3.46 -25.84 -3.70
N LEU A 189 4.37 -25.46 -2.80
CA LEU A 189 5.74 -25.99 -2.73
C LEU A 189 5.85 -27.13 -1.71
N ASN A 190 6.45 -28.25 -2.12
CA ASN A 190 6.76 -29.35 -1.21
C ASN A 190 7.68 -28.88 -0.07
N GLU A 191 7.48 -29.38 1.15
CA GLU A 191 8.25 -28.99 2.34
C GLU A 191 9.77 -29.16 2.18
N ASP A 192 10.20 -30.23 1.50
CA ASP A 192 11.61 -30.58 1.31
C ASP A 192 12.29 -29.85 0.14
N MET A 193 11.55 -29.02 -0.60
CA MET A 193 12.10 -28.33 -1.76
C MET A 193 12.92 -27.10 -1.32
N LEU A 194 14.23 -27.15 -1.55
CA LEU A 194 15.11 -26.01 -1.41
C LEU A 194 15.09 -25.16 -2.69
N ILE A 195 15.00 -23.85 -2.50
CA ILE A 195 14.93 -22.84 -3.54
C ILE A 195 16.35 -22.29 -3.74
N SER A 196 16.89 -22.53 -4.93
CA SER A 196 18.17 -21.97 -5.33
C SER A 196 18.03 -20.49 -5.71
N VAL A 197 19.09 -19.75 -5.42
CA VAL A 197 19.11 -18.30 -5.60
C VAL A 197 20.34 -17.90 -6.42
N ARG A 198 20.12 -17.01 -7.38
CA ARG A 198 21.14 -16.46 -8.26
C ARG A 198 21.44 -15.00 -7.92
N LYS A 199 22.72 -14.63 -7.95
CA LYS A 199 23.14 -13.22 -7.87
C LYS A 199 22.71 -12.47 -9.14
N LEU A 200 22.04 -11.34 -8.95
CA LEU A 200 21.72 -10.40 -10.01
C LEU A 200 22.96 -9.59 -10.42
N SER A 201 22.93 -9.00 -11.62
CA SER A 201 23.94 -8.04 -12.05
C SER A 201 23.96 -6.82 -11.12
N ASN A 202 25.12 -6.16 -11.00
CA ASN A 202 25.25 -4.97 -10.13
C ASN A 202 24.30 -3.83 -10.53
N GLU A 203 23.98 -3.71 -11.82
CA GLU A 203 23.03 -2.72 -12.33
C GLU A 203 21.60 -3.02 -11.89
N ASN A 204 21.16 -4.29 -12.01
CA ASN A 204 19.84 -4.71 -11.56
C ASN A 204 19.70 -4.55 -10.04
N VAL A 205 20.73 -4.92 -9.27
CA VAL A 205 20.75 -4.72 -7.82
C VAL A 205 20.61 -3.23 -7.50
N ARG A 206 21.37 -2.35 -8.16
CA ARG A 206 21.30 -0.91 -7.94
C ARG A 206 19.89 -0.36 -8.24
N SER A 207 19.33 -0.68 -9.39
CA SER A 207 17.98 -0.26 -9.79
C SER A 207 16.92 -0.70 -8.77
N ILE A 208 16.98 -1.95 -8.30
CA ILE A 208 16.05 -2.44 -7.28
C ILE A 208 16.20 -1.65 -5.98
N ARG A 209 17.43 -1.44 -5.49
CA ARG A 209 17.68 -0.66 -4.28
C ARG A 209 17.17 0.78 -4.40
N GLU A 210 17.37 1.42 -5.54
CA GLU A 210 16.85 2.77 -5.84
C GLU A 210 15.31 2.78 -5.84
N ASN A 211 14.66 1.75 -6.39
CA ASN A 211 13.20 1.58 -6.34
C ASN A 211 12.71 1.41 -4.90
N VAL A 212 13.38 0.61 -4.06
CA VAL A 212 13.01 0.44 -2.64
C VAL A 212 13.11 1.76 -1.89
N LEU A 213 14.20 2.51 -2.10
CA LEU A 213 14.39 3.82 -1.48
C LEU A 213 13.33 4.81 -1.96
N SER A 214 12.98 4.79 -3.24
CA SER A 214 11.90 5.60 -3.80
C SER A 214 10.56 5.25 -3.16
N ILE A 215 10.25 3.96 -2.99
CA ILE A 215 9.04 3.51 -2.29
C ILE A 215 9.04 3.99 -0.84
N LEU A 216 10.16 3.90 -0.12
CA LEU A 216 10.27 4.41 1.25
C LEU A 216 9.97 5.91 1.33
N VAL A 217 10.59 6.69 0.45
CA VAL A 217 10.42 8.15 0.40
C VAL A 217 8.97 8.51 0.05
N LEU A 218 8.41 7.92 -1.01
CA LEU A 218 7.05 8.20 -1.45
C LEU A 218 6.02 7.76 -0.41
N SER A 219 6.16 6.55 0.14
CA SER A 219 5.24 6.03 1.17
C SER A 219 5.27 6.83 2.47
N SER A 220 6.42 7.46 2.77
CA SER A 220 6.58 8.32 3.95
C SER A 220 6.12 9.74 3.69
N LEU A 221 6.41 10.33 2.53
CA LEU A 221 6.16 11.76 2.25
C LEU A 221 4.79 12.06 1.64
N ILE A 222 4.26 11.19 0.77
CA ILE A 222 2.96 11.43 0.10
C ILE A 222 1.84 11.70 1.11
N PRO A 223 1.70 10.94 2.22
CA PRO A 223 0.67 11.23 3.22
C PRO A 223 0.75 12.64 3.80
N TRP A 224 1.95 13.21 3.96
CA TRP A 224 2.13 14.56 4.50
C TRP A 224 1.61 15.65 3.57
N VAL A 225 1.48 15.38 2.28
CA VAL A 225 0.81 16.30 1.35
C VAL A 225 -0.63 16.53 1.83
N ALA A 226 -1.30 15.52 2.38
CA ALA A 226 -2.63 15.68 2.99
C ALA A 226 -2.63 16.65 4.16
N VAL A 227 -1.61 16.59 5.01
CA VAL A 227 -1.47 17.48 6.17
C VAL A 227 -1.28 18.92 5.70
N ILE A 228 -0.39 19.14 4.73
CA ILE A 228 -0.09 20.47 4.20
C ILE A 228 -1.32 21.07 3.55
N ILE A 229 -1.99 20.32 2.66
CA ILE A 229 -3.18 20.85 1.99
C ILE A 229 -4.30 21.09 3.01
N ALA A 230 -4.48 20.21 4.01
CA ALA A 230 -5.45 20.44 5.10
C ALA A 230 -5.16 21.76 5.83
N TYR A 231 -3.90 22.00 6.17
CA TYR A 231 -3.49 23.18 6.90
C TYR A 231 -3.70 24.48 6.11
N LEU A 232 -3.47 24.44 4.79
CA LEU A 232 -3.63 25.59 3.90
C LEU A 232 -5.09 25.83 3.47
N THR A 233 -5.97 24.85 3.65
CA THR A 233 -7.38 24.96 3.26
C THR A 233 -8.14 25.84 4.26
N ARG A 234 -8.93 26.77 3.74
CA ARG A 234 -9.87 27.57 4.54
C ARG A 234 -11.19 26.80 4.68
N PRO A 235 -11.93 26.90 5.81
CA PRO A 235 -11.74 27.76 7.00
C PRO A 235 -10.79 27.23 8.10
N LYS A 236 -10.51 28.06 9.13
CA LYS A 236 -9.57 27.78 10.26
C LYS A 236 -9.77 26.40 10.93
N GLY A 237 -11.00 25.90 11.00
CA GLY A 237 -11.30 24.57 11.57
C GLY A 237 -10.59 23.41 10.86
N PHE A 238 -10.14 23.60 9.61
CA PHE A 238 -9.27 22.66 8.90
C PHE A 238 -7.89 22.48 9.55
N GLY A 239 -7.43 23.44 10.36
CA GLY A 239 -6.22 23.29 11.17
C GLY A 239 -6.35 22.20 12.25
N CYS A 240 -7.55 21.94 12.76
CA CYS A 240 -7.78 20.78 13.64
C CYS A 240 -7.68 19.46 12.87
N ARG A 241 -8.16 19.48 11.63
CA ARG A 241 -8.11 18.32 10.75
C ARG A 241 -6.65 18.02 10.36
N SER A 242 -5.83 19.03 10.05
CA SER A 242 -4.39 18.83 9.78
C SER A 242 -3.63 18.26 10.98
N LYS A 243 -3.96 18.67 12.22
CA LYS A 243 -3.41 18.08 13.45
C LYS A 243 -3.78 16.59 13.57
N TYR A 244 -5.03 16.24 13.28
CA TYR A 244 -5.46 14.85 13.28
C TYR A 244 -4.70 14.00 12.23
N LEU A 245 -4.58 14.53 11.00
CA LEU A 245 -3.80 13.88 9.93
C LEU A 245 -2.30 13.76 10.26
N THR A 246 -1.75 14.73 11.01
CA THR A 246 -0.35 14.69 11.46
C THR A 246 -0.11 13.47 12.34
N GLY A 247 -1.08 13.09 13.18
CA GLY A 247 -1.03 11.86 13.97
C GLY A 247 -0.86 10.61 13.10
N PHE A 248 -1.70 10.47 12.06
CA PHE A 248 -1.58 9.38 11.08
C PHE A 248 -0.22 9.36 10.38
N CYS A 249 0.17 10.49 9.81
CA CYS A 249 1.38 10.56 9.00
C CYS A 249 2.63 10.30 9.84
N SER A 250 2.61 10.67 11.12
CA SER A 250 3.69 10.36 12.07
C SER A 250 3.79 8.85 12.32
N VAL A 251 2.67 8.16 12.58
CA VAL A 251 2.64 6.70 12.76
C VAL A 251 3.15 6.00 11.50
N TRP A 252 2.66 6.39 10.32
CA TRP A 252 3.08 5.82 9.04
C TRP A 252 4.56 6.05 8.74
N THR A 253 5.07 7.26 8.97
CA THR A 253 6.48 7.59 8.73
C THR A 253 7.38 6.77 9.66
N PHE A 254 7.07 6.76 10.96
CA PHE A 254 7.84 6.00 11.94
C PHE A 254 7.87 4.51 11.60
N ASN A 255 6.70 3.92 11.36
CA ASN A 255 6.58 2.50 11.05
C ASN A 255 7.23 2.12 9.71
N SER A 256 7.18 2.99 8.70
CA SER A 256 7.89 2.77 7.43
C SER A 256 9.41 2.79 7.60
N ILE A 257 9.95 3.68 8.44
CA ILE A 257 11.38 3.69 8.78
C ILE A 257 11.76 2.43 9.56
N VAL A 258 10.98 2.05 10.57
CA VAL A 258 11.20 0.81 11.35
C VAL A 258 11.18 -0.41 10.44
N ALA A 259 10.22 -0.49 9.52
CA ALA A 259 10.12 -1.58 8.56
C ALA A 259 11.34 -1.63 7.63
N PHE A 260 11.82 -0.49 7.14
CA PHE A 260 13.02 -0.42 6.33
C PHE A 260 14.26 -0.90 7.10
N VAL A 261 14.48 -0.41 8.33
CA VAL A 261 15.63 -0.82 9.13
C VAL A 261 15.57 -2.30 9.49
N TYR A 262 14.41 -2.78 9.95
CA TYR A 262 14.29 -4.14 10.45
C TYR A 262 14.24 -5.19 9.32
N TYR A 263 13.40 -4.98 8.30
CA TYR A 263 13.20 -5.96 7.24
C TYR A 263 14.22 -5.83 6.13
N TYR A 264 14.46 -4.60 5.64
CA TYR A 264 15.32 -4.38 4.49
C TYR A 264 16.81 -4.39 4.85
N LEU A 265 17.22 -3.67 5.90
CA LEU A 265 18.63 -3.67 6.35
C LEU A 265 18.98 -4.86 7.23
N GLY A 266 18.08 -5.23 8.16
CA GLY A 266 18.27 -6.35 9.07
C GLY A 266 18.24 -7.73 8.41
N ASN A 267 17.86 -7.81 7.13
CA ASN A 267 17.65 -9.05 6.38
C ASN A 267 16.72 -10.01 7.14
N ARG A 268 15.67 -9.46 7.76
CA ARG A 268 14.65 -10.22 8.52
C ARG A 268 13.37 -10.35 7.71
N PRO A 269 12.72 -11.54 7.71
CA PRO A 269 11.50 -11.75 6.94
C PRO A 269 10.43 -10.72 7.31
N PRO A 270 9.56 -10.31 6.36
CA PRO A 270 8.53 -9.33 6.61
C PRO A 270 7.52 -9.84 7.63
N PRO A 271 6.76 -8.93 8.24
CA PRO A 271 5.83 -9.28 9.28
C PRO A 271 4.74 -10.21 8.72
N GLY A 272 4.72 -11.47 9.17
CA GLY A 272 3.71 -12.48 8.79
C GLY A 272 4.25 -13.78 8.21
N VAL A 273 5.55 -13.86 7.86
CA VAL A 273 6.18 -15.11 7.36
C VAL A 273 6.52 -16.08 8.49
N ASN A 274 7.01 -15.56 9.63
CA ASN A 274 7.32 -16.35 10.81
C ASN A 274 6.31 -15.99 11.90
N THR A 275 5.25 -16.78 12.00
CA THR A 275 4.07 -16.52 12.86
C THR A 275 4.39 -16.61 14.35
N ASP A 276 5.52 -17.23 14.73
CA ASP A 276 5.70 -17.72 16.09
C ASP A 276 6.41 -16.79 17.08
N GLN A 277 7.10 -15.70 16.71
CA GLN A 277 7.86 -14.96 17.74
C GLN A 277 8.35 -13.52 17.51
N ASP A 278 7.92 -12.82 16.46
CA ASP A 278 8.42 -11.45 16.23
C ASP A 278 7.57 -10.40 16.96
N ARG A 279 8.11 -9.82 18.04
CA ARG A 279 7.52 -8.64 18.72
C ARG A 279 7.20 -7.50 17.76
N VAL A 280 7.99 -7.41 16.68
CA VAL A 280 7.82 -6.42 15.61
C VAL A 280 6.55 -6.70 14.81
N TYR A 281 6.23 -7.96 14.52
CA TYR A 281 4.97 -8.33 13.85
C TYR A 281 3.75 -7.89 14.66
N ILE A 282 3.74 -8.19 15.97
CA ILE A 282 2.67 -7.76 16.88
C ILE A 282 2.59 -6.24 16.93
N TRP A 283 3.73 -5.54 16.96
CA TRP A 283 3.78 -4.07 16.91
C TRP A 283 3.10 -3.51 15.65
N PHE A 284 3.41 -4.04 14.46
CA PHE A 284 2.77 -3.61 13.22
C PHE A 284 1.27 -3.92 13.22
N GLN A 285 0.84 -5.09 13.71
CA GLN A 285 -0.59 -5.38 13.83
C GLN A 285 -1.33 -4.40 14.73
N VAL A 286 -0.78 -4.11 15.92
CA VAL A 286 -1.38 -3.17 16.88
C VAL A 286 -1.42 -1.76 16.28
N CYS A 287 -0.32 -1.29 15.68
CA CYS A 287 -0.30 0.00 14.98
C CYS A 287 -1.34 0.05 13.85
N GLY A 288 -1.48 -1.03 13.09
CA GLY A 288 -2.44 -1.16 12.00
C GLY A 288 -3.88 -1.08 12.48
N PHE A 289 -4.18 -1.75 13.59
CA PHE A 289 -5.47 -1.65 14.26
C PHE A 289 -5.74 -0.22 14.74
N VAL A 290 -4.76 0.45 15.36
CA VAL A 290 -4.90 1.85 15.78
C VAL A 290 -5.17 2.77 14.58
N VAL A 291 -4.44 2.61 13.49
CA VAL A 291 -4.67 3.35 12.24
C VAL A 291 -6.08 3.06 11.70
N ALA A 292 -6.53 1.81 11.70
CA ALA A 292 -7.88 1.46 11.26
C ALA A 292 -8.96 2.15 12.11
N VAL A 293 -8.81 2.15 13.43
CA VAL A 293 -9.71 2.88 14.34
C VAL A 293 -9.69 4.38 14.04
N PHE A 294 -8.50 4.96 13.83
CA PHE A 294 -8.39 6.37 13.46
C PHE A 294 -9.05 6.68 12.13
N LEU A 295 -8.99 5.77 11.14
CA LEU A 295 -9.66 5.93 9.84
C LEU A 295 -11.18 5.88 9.98
N VAL A 296 -11.70 5.01 10.84
CA VAL A 296 -13.13 4.95 11.16
C VAL A 296 -13.57 6.25 11.85
N ILE A 297 -12.82 6.72 12.85
CA ILE A 297 -13.10 7.99 13.51
C ILE A 297 -13.05 9.14 12.49
N LEU A 298 -12.05 9.16 11.60
CA LEU A 298 -11.94 10.16 10.55
C LEU A 298 -13.15 10.13 9.63
N ALA A 299 -13.64 8.95 9.24
CA ALA A 299 -14.81 8.80 8.39
C ALA A 299 -16.08 9.31 9.07
N VAL A 300 -16.25 9.01 10.37
CA VAL A 300 -17.39 9.52 11.17
C VAL A 300 -17.33 11.05 11.32
N LEU A 301 -16.15 11.57 11.63
CA LEU A 301 -15.90 13.01 11.74
C LEU A 301 -16.05 13.74 10.39
N SER A 302 -15.72 13.07 9.30
CA SER A 302 -15.89 13.55 7.91
C SER A 302 -17.26 13.21 7.34
N ASN A 303 -18.25 12.88 8.16
CA ASN A 303 -19.64 12.80 7.75
C ASN A 303 -20.52 13.77 8.55
N ASN A 304 -20.03 14.27 9.69
CA ASN A 304 -20.76 15.14 10.60
C ASN A 304 -19.81 16.21 11.15
N PRO A 305 -19.78 17.41 10.54
CA PRO A 305 -18.89 18.49 10.95
C PRO A 305 -19.05 18.92 12.43
N SER A 306 -20.26 18.78 13.00
CA SER A 306 -20.54 19.09 14.40
C SER A 306 -19.74 18.22 15.38
N TYR A 307 -19.33 17.02 14.98
CA TYR A 307 -18.52 16.15 15.83
C TYR A 307 -17.09 16.68 16.01
N TRP A 308 -16.55 17.44 15.05
CA TRP A 308 -15.28 18.14 15.23
C TRP A 308 -15.36 19.15 16.36
N VAL A 309 -16.44 19.92 16.42
CA VAL A 309 -16.66 20.92 17.47
C VAL A 309 -16.87 20.24 18.82
N ASN A 310 -17.69 19.18 18.88
CA ASN A 310 -17.95 18.47 20.14
C ASN A 310 -16.69 17.80 20.73
N MET A 311 -15.81 17.27 19.88
CA MET A 311 -14.60 16.57 20.34
C MET A 311 -13.40 17.48 20.58
N PHE A 312 -13.27 18.56 19.79
CA PHE A 312 -12.05 19.38 19.78
C PHE A 312 -12.30 20.87 20.07
N GLY A 313 -13.56 21.26 20.33
CA GLY A 313 -13.99 22.61 20.68
C GLY A 313 -14.29 23.51 19.50
N ASP A 314 -14.79 24.72 19.80
CA ASP A 314 -15.24 25.73 18.82
C ASP A 314 -14.15 26.19 17.85
N ALA A 315 -12.88 26.04 18.23
CA ALA A 315 -11.74 26.32 17.34
C ALA A 315 -11.70 25.42 16.09
N CYS A 316 -12.42 24.30 16.12
CA CYS A 316 -12.52 23.32 15.03
C CYS A 316 -13.82 23.47 14.21
N ASP A 317 -14.59 24.53 14.45
CA ASP A 317 -15.77 24.84 13.66
C ASP A 317 -15.36 25.24 12.23
N THR A 318 -16.03 24.62 11.25
CA THR A 318 -15.88 24.91 9.83
C THR A 318 -17.02 25.75 9.26
N SER A 319 -17.94 26.23 10.10
CA SER A 319 -19.08 27.06 9.71
C SER A 319 -18.68 28.48 9.27
N ALA A 320 -17.51 28.97 9.70
CA ALA A 320 -17.08 30.34 9.48
C ALA A 320 -15.81 30.43 8.62
N CYS A 321 -15.95 31.02 7.44
CA CYS A 321 -14.84 31.49 6.61
C CYS A 321 -14.26 32.78 7.20
N PHE A 322 -12.99 32.81 7.57
CA PHE A 322 -12.29 34.08 7.82
C PHE A 322 -11.78 34.65 6.49
N THR A 323 -11.95 35.96 6.31
CA THR A 323 -11.34 36.78 5.25
C THR A 323 -9.82 36.71 5.31
#